data_AF-A0A5J5GZ60-F1
#
_entry.id   AF-A0A5J5GZ60-F1
#
_cell.length_a   1.000
_cell.length_b   1.000
_cell.length_c   1.000
_cell.angle_alpha   90.00
_cell.angle_beta   90.00
_cell.angle_gamma   90.00
#
_symmetry.space_group_name_H-M   'P 1'
#
loop_
_entity.id
_entity.type
_entity.pdbx_description
1 polymer ?
#
loop_
_entity_poly.entity_id
_entity_poly.type
_entity_poly.pdbx_seq_one_letter_code
_entity_poly.pdbx_strand_id
1 'polypeptide(L)' 'MKTKVLSLKDLEYQIDTLRTQMINIGIMKGLTHPETIKLSQELDILLNQHQKAASK' A
#
# COMPACT_ATOMS: atom_id res chain seq x y z
N MET A 1 -11.35 14.43 13.23
CA MET A 1 -10.77 14.04 11.93
C MET A 1 -11.89 13.44 11.08
N LYS A 2 -12.13 13.95 9.87
CA LYS A 2 -13.13 13.38 8.95
C LYS A 2 -12.48 12.20 8.22
N THR A 3 -12.84 10.99 8.60
CA THR A 3 -12.39 9.77 7.91
C THR A 3 -12.97 9.78 6.49
N LYS A 4 -12.14 10.10 5.50
CA LYS A 4 -12.52 9.97 4.08
C LYS A 4 -12.54 8.47 3.79
N VAL A 5 -13.73 7.90 3.71
CA VAL A 5 -13.90 6.50 3.26
C VAL A 5 -13.49 6.49 1.79
N LEU A 6 -12.33 5.90 1.50
CA LEU A 6 -11.86 5.65 0.15
C LEU A 6 -12.77 4.62 -0.52
N SER A 7 -13.12 4.83 -1.78
CA SER A 7 -13.85 3.82 -2.55
C SER A 7 -12.94 2.61 -2.79
N LEU A 8 -13.53 1.45 -3.11
CA LEU A 8 -12.74 0.25 -3.43
C LEU A 8 -11.74 0.51 -4.58
N LYS A 9 -12.16 1.30 -5.58
CA LYS A 9 -11.30 1.72 -6.70
C LYS A 9 -10.14 2.61 -6.24
N ASP A 10 -10.37 3.51 -5.29
CA ASP A 10 -9.30 4.36 -4.76
C ASP A 10 -8.30 3.56 -3.91
N LEU A 11 -8.76 2.50 -3.23
CA LEU A 11 -7.90 1.56 -2.52
C LEU A 11 -7.03 0.76 -3.50
N GLU A 12 -7.63 0.23 -4.56
CA GLU A 12 -6.91 -0.50 -5.62
C GLU A 12 -5.83 0.36 -6.27
N TYR A 13 -6.19 1.59 -6.65
CA TYR A 13 -5.23 2.53 -7.24
C TYR A 13 -4.04 2.83 -6.31
N GLN A 14 -4.31 3.03 -5.02
CA GLN A 14 -3.24 3.26 -4.04
C GLN A 14 -2.37 2.03 -3.82
N ILE A 15 -2.97 0.84 -3.76
CA ILE A 15 -2.24 -0.44 -3.65
C ILE A 15 -1.27 -0.59 -4.81
N ASP A 16 -1.73 -0.36 -6.05
CA ASP A 16 -0.88 -0.49 -7.23
C ASP A 16 0.23 0.57 -7.25
N THR A 17 -0.10 1.81 -6.91
CA THR A 17 0.88 2.90 -6.81
C THR A 17 1.98 2.58 -5.79
N LEU A 18 1.60 2.14 -4.58
CA LEU A 18 2.56 1.82 -3.53
C LEU A 18 3.39 0.58 -3.88
N ARG A 19 2.79 -0.41 -4.54
CA ARG A 19 3.49 -1.62 -5.00
C ARG A 19 4.59 -1.26 -6.01
N THR A 20 4.29 -0.40 -6.98
CA THR A 20 5.29 0.08 -7.95
C THR A 20 6.42 0.85 -7.26
N GLN A 21 6.09 1.72 -6.30
CA GLN A 21 7.11 2.44 -5.53
C GLN A 21 7.99 1.50 -4.71
N MET A 22 7.40 0.54 -3.99
CA MET A 22 8.13 -0.44 -3.20
C MET A 22 9.09 -1.28 -4.06
N ILE A 23 8.65 -1.72 -5.24
CA ILE A 23 9.49 -2.47 -6.18
C ILE A 23 10.67 -1.61 -6.63
N ASN A 24 10.41 -0.37 -7.06
CA ASN A 24 11.47 0.53 -7.53
C ASN A 24 12.49 0.82 -6.42
N ILE A 25 12.04 1.14 -5.21
CA ILE A 25 12.91 1.39 -4.07
C ILE A 25 13.64 0.11 -3.65
N GLY A 26 13.00 -1.05 -3.68
CA GLY A 26 13.61 -2.34 -3.39
C GLY A 26 14.71 -2.71 -4.37
N ILE A 27 14.55 -2.39 -5.66
CA ILE A 27 15.59 -2.54 -6.69
C ILE A 27 16.73 -1.54 -6.46
N MET A 28 16.43 -0.27 -6.18
CA MET A 28 17.44 0.78 -6.06
C MET A 28 18.23 0.73 -4.74
N LYS A 29 17.59 0.38 -3.62
CA LYS A 29 18.15 0.51 -2.26
C LYS A 29 18.24 -0.83 -1.51
N GLY A 30 17.62 -1.89 -2.03
CA GLY A 30 17.53 -3.20 -1.39
C GLY A 30 16.27 -3.37 -0.56
N LEU A 31 15.91 -4.64 -0.33
CA LEU A 31 14.67 -5.02 0.38
C LEU A 31 14.71 -4.72 1.89
N THR A 32 15.91 -4.66 2.47
CA THR A 32 16.11 -4.36 3.90
C THR A 32 16.29 -2.87 4.18
N HIS A 33 16.29 -2.02 3.14
CA HIS A 33 16.40 -0.58 3.34
C HIS A 33 15.17 -0.06 4.10
N PRO A 34 15.33 0.87 5.08
CA PRO A 34 14.21 1.36 5.89
C PRO A 34 13.02 1.90 5.09
N GLU A 35 13.29 2.50 3.93
CA GLU A 35 12.26 3.01 3.03
C GLU A 35 11.46 1.88 2.35
N THR A 36 12.11 0.81 1.91
CA THR A 36 11.42 -0.35 1.34
C THR A 36 10.55 -1.03 2.39
N ILE A 37 11.06 -1.14 3.62
CA ILE A 37 10.31 -1.70 4.75
C ILE A 37 9.10 -0.82 5.06
N LYS A 38 9.25 0.50 5.11
CA LYS A 38 8.14 1.44 5.33
C LYS A 38 7.05 1.29 4.26
N LEU A 39 7.45 1.24 2.99
CA LEU A 39 6.51 1.02 1.87
C LEU A 39 5.79 -0.33 1.99
N SER A 40 6.47 -1.40 2.43
CA SER A 40 5.82 -2.70 2.67
C SER A 40 4.78 -2.65 3.80
N GLN A 41 5.05 -1.90 4.88
CA GLN A 41 4.12 -1.75 6.00
C GLN A 41 2.88 -0.95 5.59
N GLU A 42 3.07 0.13 4.83
CA GLU A 42 1.96 0.93 4.30
C GLU A 42 1.12 0.12 3.28
N LEU A 43 1.77 -0.70 2.44
CA LEU A 43 1.08 -1.58 1.50
C LEU A 43 0.23 -2.64 2.24
N ASP A 44 0.75 -3.22 3.33
CA ASP A 44 0.03 -4.19 4.14
C ASP A 44 -1.24 -3.58 4.77
N ILE A 45 -1.18 -2.34 5.25
CA ILE A 45 -2.34 -1.62 5.77
C ILE A 45 -3.42 -1.46 4.69
N LEU A 46 -3.04 -1.05 3.48
CA LEU A 46 -3.98 -0.87 2.37
C LEU A 46 -4.60 -2.19 1.92
N LEU A 47 -3.81 -3.27 1.82
CA LEU A 47 -4.29 -4.60 1.48
C LEU A 47 -5.31 -5.10 2.51
N ASN A 48 -5.03 -4.92 3.79
CA ASN A 48 -5.96 -5.27 4.87
C ASN A 48 -7.27 -4.45 4.80
N GLN A 49 -7.20 -3.16 4.44
CA GLN A 49 -8.39 -2.34 4.23
C GLN A 49 -9.22 -2.81 3.03
N HIS A 50 -8.56 -3.11 1.90
CA HIS A 50 -9.20 -3.64 0.70
C HIS A 50 -9.86 -4.99 0.97
N GLN A 51 -9.18 -5.92 1.64
CA GLN A 51 -9.74 -7.22 1.99
C GLN A 51 -11.00 -7.07 2.87
N LYS A 52 -10.97 -6.17 3.86
CA LYS A 52 -12.14 -5.88 4.71
C LYS A 52 -13.30 -5.24 3.94
N ALA A 53 -12.99 -4.41 2.94
CA ALA A 53 -13.99 -3.78 2.08
C ALA A 53 -14.60 -4.76 1.06
N ALA A 54 -13.82 -5.72 0.57
CA ALA A 54 -14.24 -6.73 -0.40
C ALA A 54 -14.95 -7.95 0.22
N SER A 55 -14.79 -8.19 1.54
CA SER A 55 -15.44 -9.29 2.27
C SER A 55 -16.84 -8.95 2.79
N LYS A 56 -17.48 -7.91 2.25
CA LYS A 56 -18.86 -7.50 2.53
C LYS A 56 -19.78 -7.89 1.37
#